data_AF-A0A2X2IU35-F1
#
_entry.id   AF-A0A2X2IU35-F1
#
_cell.length_a   1.000
_cell.length_b   1.000
_cell.length_c   1.000
_cell.angle_alpha   90.00
_cell.angle_beta   90.00
_cell.angle_gamma   90.00
#
_symmetry.space_group_name_H-M   'P 1'
#
loop_
_entity.id
_entity.type
_entity.pdbx_description
1 polymer ?
#
loop_
_entity_poly.entity_id
_entity_poly.type
_entity_poly.pdbx_seq_one_letter_code
_entity_poly.pdbx_strand_id
1 'polypeptide(L)'
;MLAFQNFLKEDQKIADALAELGQLATTPEANIIKLPNISASIPQLKGAIAELQQAGYAVPNYPDEATTEEEKSAKAKYAKVLGSAVNPVLREGTQIAVRLKRLRTMQKANPHKMGAWAKDSKTKVASMTSGDFYGSEQSVTVENEGQFKIEFC
;
A
#
# COMPACT_ATOMS: atom_id res chain seq x y z
N MET A 1 13.80 -0.93 7.95
CA MET A 1 15.11 -1.60 7.97
C MET A 1 15.74 -1.64 6.59
N LEU A 2 15.09 -2.24 5.60
CA LEU A 2 15.70 -2.44 4.28
C LEU A 2 16.17 -1.18 3.54
N ALA A 3 15.40 -0.09 3.61
CA ALA A 3 15.78 1.18 2.98
C ALA A 3 17.02 1.84 3.63
N PHE A 4 17.50 1.30 4.76
CA PHE A 4 18.52 1.89 5.62
C PHE A 4 19.61 0.89 6.01
N GLN A 5 19.96 -0.08 5.15
CA GLN A 5 21.02 -1.09 5.43
C GLN A 5 22.33 -0.46 5.94
N ASN A 6 22.70 0.74 5.45
CA ASN A 6 23.91 1.45 5.86
C ASN A 6 23.90 1.95 7.32
N PHE A 7 22.72 1.97 7.95
CA PHE A 7 22.53 2.34 9.35
C PHE A 7 22.47 1.11 10.28
N LEU A 8 22.52 -0.09 9.72
CA LEU A 8 22.39 -1.34 10.45
C LEU A 8 23.76 -2.00 10.58
N LYS A 9 23.98 -2.68 11.71
CA LYS A 9 25.12 -3.58 11.89
C LYS A 9 24.97 -4.79 10.95
N GLU A 10 26.07 -5.47 10.63
CA GLU A 10 26.04 -6.61 9.69
C GLU A 10 25.05 -7.71 10.13
N ASP A 11 24.94 -7.98 11.43
CA ASP A 11 24.02 -8.95 12.02
C ASP A 11 22.54 -8.48 12.02
N GLN A 12 22.30 -7.20 11.78
CA GLN A 12 20.96 -6.59 11.72
C GLN A 12 20.44 -6.46 10.27
N LYS A 13 21.29 -6.68 9.26
CA LYS A 13 20.89 -6.57 7.86
C LYS A 13 20.00 -7.74 7.47
N ILE A 14 18.94 -7.43 6.73
CA ILE A 14 17.98 -8.41 6.23
C ILE A 14 17.85 -8.30 4.71
N ALA A 15 17.57 -9.42 4.05
CA ALA A 15 17.36 -9.48 2.60
C ALA A 15 16.07 -8.75 2.17
N ASP A 16 16.01 -8.35 0.90
CA ASP A 16 14.82 -7.71 0.32
C ASP A 16 13.80 -8.72 -0.15
N ALA A 17 13.09 -9.29 0.83
CA ALA A 17 12.04 -10.25 0.56
C ALA A 17 10.93 -9.69 -0.35
N LEU A 18 10.67 -8.37 -0.36
CA LEU A 18 9.64 -7.80 -1.24
C LEU A 18 10.12 -7.75 -2.68
N ALA A 19 11.38 -7.35 -2.92
CA ALA A 19 11.97 -7.39 -4.25
C ALA A 19 12.09 -8.82 -4.78
N GLU A 20 12.53 -9.77 -3.94
CA GLU A 20 12.61 -11.20 -4.29
C GLU A 20 11.23 -11.76 -4.64
N LEU A 21 10.20 -11.46 -3.84
CA LEU A 21 8.82 -11.88 -4.14
C LEU A 21 8.26 -11.22 -5.40
N GLY A 22 8.63 -9.96 -5.68
CA GLY A 22 8.25 -9.28 -6.93
C GLY A 22 8.85 -9.95 -8.16
N GLN A 23 10.12 -10.34 -8.10
CA GLN A 23 10.76 -11.13 -9.17
C GLN A 23 10.07 -12.49 -9.32
N LEU A 24 9.85 -13.20 -8.21
CA LEU A 24 9.16 -14.49 -8.23
C LEU A 24 7.77 -14.37 -8.84
N ALA A 25 7.01 -13.31 -8.54
CA ALA A 25 5.65 -13.11 -9.07
C ALA A 25 5.60 -12.99 -10.60
N THR A 26 6.73 -12.72 -11.27
CA THR A 26 6.82 -12.67 -12.73
C THR A 26 7.22 -14.01 -13.37
N THR A 27 7.50 -15.05 -12.58
CA THR A 27 7.88 -16.36 -13.09
C THR A 27 6.72 -17.36 -13.10
N PRO A 28 6.71 -18.35 -14.01
CA PRO A 28 5.66 -19.38 -14.05
C PRO A 28 5.55 -20.25 -12.80
N GLU A 29 6.63 -20.37 -12.03
CA GLU A 29 6.72 -21.20 -10.82
C GLU A 29 6.13 -20.51 -9.58
N ALA A 30 5.71 -19.24 -9.70
CA ALA A 30 5.19 -18.46 -8.61
C ALA A 30 3.96 -19.12 -7.96
N ASN A 31 4.08 -19.49 -6.68
CA ASN A 31 2.96 -19.94 -5.86
C ASN A 31 2.98 -19.21 -4.52
N ILE A 32 2.34 -18.05 -4.46
CA ILE A 32 2.40 -17.13 -3.33
C ILE A 32 1.04 -17.10 -2.60
N ILE A 33 1.03 -17.54 -1.34
CA ILE A 33 -0.12 -17.36 -0.45
C ILE A 33 0.05 -16.05 0.32
N LYS A 34 -0.68 -15.01 -0.12
CA LYS A 34 -0.57 -13.67 0.46
C LYS A 34 -1.57 -13.44 1.58
N LEU A 35 -1.09 -13.27 2.81
CA LEU A 35 -1.89 -12.82 3.95
C LEU A 35 -2.06 -11.29 3.96
N PRO A 36 -3.10 -10.73 4.60
CA PRO A 36 -3.23 -9.29 4.78
C PRO A 36 -2.00 -8.67 5.46
N ASN A 37 -1.59 -7.47 5.02
CA ASN A 37 -0.49 -6.71 5.61
C ASN A 37 -0.89 -5.24 5.80
N ILE A 38 -0.11 -4.52 6.59
CA ILE A 38 -0.33 -3.10 6.87
C ILE A 38 0.05 -2.27 5.64
N SER A 39 -0.84 -1.37 5.24
CA SER A 39 -0.50 -0.22 4.39
C SER A 39 -0.29 0.98 5.30
N ALA A 40 0.98 1.31 5.58
CA ALA A 40 1.33 2.15 6.72
C ALA A 40 0.94 3.62 6.47
N SER A 41 0.18 4.18 7.42
CA SER A 41 0.04 5.63 7.58
C SER A 41 1.28 6.22 8.26
N ILE A 42 1.43 7.56 8.21
CA ILE A 42 2.56 8.25 8.85
C ILE A 42 2.65 7.94 10.36
N PRO A 43 1.56 7.99 11.17
CA PRO A 43 1.65 7.65 12.59
C PRO A 43 2.10 6.22 12.84
N GLN A 44 1.63 5.26 12.04
CA GLN A 44 2.05 3.86 12.14
C GLN A 44 3.53 3.69 11.79
N LEU A 45 4.01 4.39 10.75
CA LEU A 45 5.43 4.39 10.39
C LEU A 45 6.28 4.93 11.54
N LYS A 46 5.91 6.08 12.12
CA LYS A 46 6.63 6.67 13.26
C LYS A 46 6.66 5.74 14.47
N GLY A 47 5.55 5.06 14.78
CA GLY A 47 5.50 4.05 15.83
C GLY A 47 6.46 2.89 15.59
N ALA A 48 6.48 2.34 14.36
CA ALA A 48 7.40 1.27 14.00
C ALA A 48 8.87 1.70 14.04
N ILE A 49 9.18 2.94 13.63
CA ILE A 49 10.54 3.51 13.75
C ILE A 49 10.97 3.56 15.23
N ALA A 50 10.11 4.08 16.10
CA ALA A 50 10.40 4.19 17.53
C ALA A 50 10.62 2.81 18.18
N GLU A 51 9.79 1.82 17.84
CA GLU A 51 9.94 0.44 18.33
C GLU A 51 11.27 -0.18 17.86
N LEU A 52 11.63 0.00 16.58
CA LEU A 52 12.91 -0.46 16.05
C LEU A 52 14.11 0.22 16.72
N GLN A 53 14.02 1.52 16.97
CA GLN A 53 15.08 2.26 17.67
C GLN A 53 15.25 1.77 19.11
N GLN A 54 14.14 1.49 19.82
CA GLN A 54 14.18 0.90 21.16
C GLN A 54 14.81 -0.50 21.17
N ALA A 55 14.62 -1.27 20.09
CA ALA A 55 15.27 -2.56 19.89
C ALA A 55 16.74 -2.46 19.43
N GLY A 56 17.30 -1.25 19.29
CA GLY A 56 18.72 -1.03 18.96
C GLY A 56 19.04 -0.94 17.46
N TYR A 57 18.04 -0.75 16.60
CA TYR A 57 18.25 -0.48 15.17
C TYR A 57 18.39 1.03 14.94
N ALA A 58 19.53 1.49 14.42
CA ALA A 58 19.83 2.92 14.26
C ALA A 58 19.17 3.56 13.01
N VAL A 59 17.91 3.20 12.71
CA VAL A 59 17.16 3.80 11.60
C VAL A 59 16.82 5.27 11.90
N PRO A 60 16.90 6.18 10.90
CA PRO A 60 16.63 7.60 11.12
C PRO A 60 15.16 7.87 11.44
N ASN A 61 14.88 9.02 12.06
CA ASN A 61 13.50 9.46 12.25
C ASN A 61 12.85 9.84 10.93
N TYR A 62 11.52 9.73 10.84
CA TYR A 62 10.77 10.28 9.72
C TYR A 62 10.64 11.81 9.87
N PRO A 63 11.18 12.62 8.94
CA PRO A 63 11.06 14.07 9.00
C PRO A 63 9.69 14.51 8.44
N ASP A 64 8.90 15.20 9.27
CA ASP A 64 7.63 15.79 8.82
C ASP A 64 7.90 16.85 7.73
N GLU A 65 8.87 17.71 7.98
CA GLU A 65 9.42 18.67 7.03
C GLU A 65 10.90 18.37 6.82
N ALA A 66 11.31 18.20 5.56
CA ALA A 66 12.69 17.86 5.22
C ALA A 66 13.41 19.11 4.72
N THR A 67 14.38 19.58 5.48
CA THR A 67 15.15 20.80 5.23
C THR A 67 16.55 20.52 4.72
N THR A 68 17.16 19.41 5.16
CA THR A 68 18.50 18.98 4.72
C THR A 68 18.42 17.91 3.63
N GLU A 69 19.52 17.70 2.91
CA GLU A 69 19.59 16.65 1.88
C GLU A 69 19.49 15.24 2.49
N GLU A 70 20.02 15.05 3.69
CA GLU A 70 19.91 13.81 4.44
C GLU A 70 18.44 13.53 4.82
N GLU A 71 17.71 14.54 5.28
CA GLU A 71 16.29 14.43 5.60
C GLU A 71 15.44 14.16 4.35
N LYS A 72 15.74 14.83 3.23
CA LYS A 72 15.06 14.57 1.96
C LYS A 72 15.30 13.14 1.49
N SER A 73 16.53 12.67 1.58
CA SER A 73 16.90 11.28 1.24
C SER A 73 16.19 10.27 2.13
N ALA A 74 16.14 10.51 3.45
CA ALA A 74 15.40 9.66 4.38
C ALA A 74 13.90 9.67 4.10
N LYS A 75 13.30 10.84 3.84
CA LYS A 75 11.88 10.98 3.51
C LYS A 75 11.52 10.25 2.22
N ALA A 76 12.34 10.37 1.18
CA ALA A 76 12.17 9.67 -0.09
C ALA A 76 12.25 8.15 0.08
N LYS A 77 13.17 7.67 0.91
CA LYS A 77 13.28 6.24 1.27
C LYS A 77 12.05 5.75 2.04
N TYR A 78 11.54 6.53 2.98
CA TYR A 78 10.31 6.20 3.70
C TYR A 78 9.06 6.28 2.82
N ALA A 79 9.02 7.18 1.84
CA ALA A 79 7.91 7.29 0.90
C ALA A 79 7.67 5.98 0.13
N LYS A 80 8.72 5.21 -0.16
CA LYS A 80 8.62 3.90 -0.82
C LYS A 80 7.95 2.81 0.04
N VAL A 81 7.95 2.96 1.37
CA VAL A 81 7.34 1.99 2.29
C VAL A 81 6.02 2.47 2.89
N LEU A 82 5.61 3.71 2.61
CA LEU A 82 4.33 4.27 3.02
C LEU A 82 3.20 3.77 2.12
N GLY A 83 2.00 3.68 2.69
CA GLY A 83 0.81 3.24 1.98
C GLY A 83 0.90 1.79 1.48
N SER A 84 0.26 1.52 0.34
CA SER A 84 0.18 0.18 -0.22
C SER A 84 1.43 -0.15 -1.04
N ALA A 85 2.57 -0.39 -0.38
CA ALA A 85 3.84 -0.72 -1.04
C ALA A 85 3.91 -2.18 -1.54
N VAL A 86 3.19 -3.11 -0.89
CA VAL A 86 3.32 -4.55 -1.18
C VAL A 86 2.42 -5.00 -2.34
N ASN A 87 1.15 -4.58 -2.36
CA ASN A 87 0.20 -5.09 -3.35
C ASN A 87 0.59 -4.75 -4.80
N PRO A 88 1.10 -3.55 -5.14
CA PRO A 88 1.51 -3.23 -6.50
C PRO A 88 2.65 -4.09 -7.01
N VAL A 89 3.49 -4.64 -6.12
CA VAL A 89 4.63 -5.51 -6.48
C VAL A 89 4.20 -6.96 -6.71
N LEU A 90 3.13 -7.42 -6.04
CA LEU A 90 2.72 -8.83 -6.06
C LEU A 90 1.56 -9.11 -7.02
N ARG A 91 0.91 -8.08 -7.57
CA ARG A 91 -0.31 -8.21 -8.38
C ARG A 91 -0.02 -8.06 -9.87
N GLU A 92 0.80 -8.97 -10.40
CA GLU A 92 1.15 -9.08 -11.83
C GLU A 92 0.04 -9.76 -12.66
N GLY A 93 -1.23 -9.56 -12.29
CA GLY A 93 -2.35 -10.21 -12.94
C GLY A 93 -3.71 -9.66 -12.48
N THR A 94 -4.78 -10.16 -13.11
CA THR A 94 -6.14 -9.70 -12.81
C THR A 94 -6.68 -10.34 -11.54
N GLN A 95 -7.35 -9.56 -10.69
CA GLN A 95 -7.94 -10.06 -9.46
C GLN A 95 -9.20 -10.90 -9.71
N ILE A 96 -9.19 -12.16 -9.27
CA ILE A 96 -10.39 -13.01 -9.23
C ILE A 96 -10.82 -13.17 -7.77
N ALA A 97 -11.94 -12.56 -7.40
CA ALA A 97 -12.51 -12.67 -6.06
C ALA A 97 -13.81 -13.46 -6.11
N VAL A 98 -13.77 -14.72 -5.68
CA VAL A 98 -14.94 -15.59 -5.61
C VAL A 98 -15.18 -16.07 -4.18
N ARG A 99 -16.45 -16.13 -3.77
CA ARG A 99 -16.81 -16.67 -2.47
C ARG A 99 -17.06 -18.18 -2.58
N LEU A 100 -16.43 -18.95 -1.69
CA LEU A 100 -16.59 -20.41 -1.66
C LEU A 100 -18.05 -20.81 -1.34
N LYS A 101 -18.57 -21.80 -2.08
CA LYS A 101 -19.93 -22.34 -1.87
C LYS A 101 -20.18 -22.79 -0.42
N ARG A 102 -19.19 -23.45 0.20
CA ARG A 102 -19.27 -23.89 1.60
C ARG A 102 -19.46 -22.71 2.57
N LEU A 103 -18.72 -21.62 2.39
CA LEU A 103 -18.86 -20.42 3.20
C LEU A 103 -20.25 -19.78 3.03
N ARG A 104 -20.79 -19.80 1.80
CA ARG A 104 -22.16 -19.33 1.54
C ARG A 104 -23.20 -20.19 2.26
N THR A 105 -23.10 -21.51 2.20
CA THR A 105 -24.03 -22.42 2.91
C THR A 105 -23.94 -22.24 4.43
N MET A 106 -22.72 -22.12 4.96
CA MET A 106 -22.49 -21.88 6.39
C MET A 106 -23.15 -20.58 6.87
N GLN A 107 -23.04 -19.50 6.10
CA GLN A 107 -23.67 -18.22 6.45
C GLN A 107 -25.20 -18.24 6.34
N LYS A 108 -25.76 -19.09 5.48
CA LYS A 108 -27.22 -19.30 5.45
C LYS A 108 -27.70 -20.02 6.70
N ALA A 109 -26.93 -21.01 7.19
CA ALA A 109 -27.25 -21.73 8.41
C ALA A 109 -27.03 -20.88 9.68
N ASN A 110 -26.00 -20.01 9.66
CA ASN A 110 -25.63 -19.13 10.77
C ASN A 110 -25.65 -17.66 10.30
N PRO A 111 -26.84 -17.06 10.13
CA PRO A 111 -26.94 -15.67 9.69
C PRO A 111 -26.33 -14.74 10.73
N HIS A 112 -25.45 -13.85 10.28
CA HIS A 112 -24.97 -12.76 11.12
C HIS A 112 -26.06 -11.70 11.28
N LYS A 113 -25.95 -10.88 12.33
CA LYS A 113 -26.90 -9.80 12.58
C LYS A 113 -26.85 -8.79 11.43
N MET A 114 -28.01 -8.53 10.83
CA MET A 114 -28.21 -7.46 9.86
C MET A 114 -29.05 -6.36 10.54
N GLY A 115 -28.56 -5.13 10.52
CA GLY A 115 -29.32 -3.98 11.03
C GLY A 115 -30.59 -3.76 10.20
N ALA A 116 -31.71 -3.50 10.86
CA ALA A 116 -32.95 -3.16 10.17
C ALA A 116 -32.82 -1.80 9.49
N TRP A 117 -33.26 -1.72 8.23
CA TRP A 117 -33.28 -0.47 7.48
C TRP A 117 -34.65 0.21 7.64
N ALA A 118 -34.64 1.40 8.24
CA ALA A 118 -35.85 2.20 8.43
C ALA A 118 -36.21 2.93 7.11
N LYS A 119 -37.50 2.95 6.77
CA LYS A 119 -38.00 3.61 5.54
C LYS A 119 -37.78 5.13 5.55
N ASP A 120 -37.68 5.70 6.74
CA ASP A 120 -37.42 7.11 7.03
C ASP A 120 -35.93 7.39 7.32
N SER A 121 -35.04 6.47 6.97
CA SER A 121 -33.59 6.69 7.07
C SER A 121 -33.17 7.93 6.27
N LYS A 122 -32.51 8.86 6.95
CA LYS A 122 -31.97 10.10 6.35
C LYS A 122 -30.54 9.92 5.82
N THR A 123 -29.97 8.73 5.94
CA THR A 123 -28.62 8.44 5.46
C THR A 123 -28.57 8.59 3.94
N LYS A 124 -27.68 9.45 3.46
CA LYS A 124 -27.44 9.70 2.03
C LYS A 124 -25.95 9.78 1.76
N VAL A 125 -25.53 9.38 0.57
CA VAL A 125 -24.18 9.67 0.07
C VAL A 125 -24.18 11.12 -0.42
N ALA A 126 -23.20 11.89 0.02
CA ALA A 126 -22.92 13.22 -0.51
C ALA A 126 -21.57 13.17 -1.23
N SER A 127 -21.53 13.63 -2.47
CA SER A 127 -20.34 13.75 -3.30
C SER A 127 -20.25 15.16 -3.87
N MET A 128 -19.07 15.55 -4.33
CA MET A 128 -18.90 16.82 -5.05
C MET A 128 -19.70 16.78 -6.35
N THR A 129 -20.31 17.91 -6.73
CA THR A 129 -21.07 18.04 -7.98
C THR A 129 -20.19 18.53 -9.14
N SER A 130 -19.03 19.12 -8.81
CA SER A 130 -18.01 19.59 -9.75
C SER A 130 -16.69 19.82 -8.99
N GLY A 131 -15.58 19.89 -9.73
CA GLY A 131 -14.25 20.19 -9.16
C GLY A 131 -13.53 19.00 -8.51
N ASP A 132 -14.01 17.79 -8.73
CA ASP A 132 -13.33 16.55 -8.35
C ASP A 132 -12.65 15.89 -9.56
N PHE A 133 -11.94 14.78 -9.33
CA PHE A 133 -11.28 14.04 -10.40
C PHE A 133 -12.26 13.57 -11.49
N TYR A 134 -13.50 13.21 -11.12
CA TYR A 134 -14.52 12.79 -12.08
C TYR A 134 -14.89 13.91 -13.05
N GLY A 135 -15.12 15.12 -12.54
CA GLY A 135 -15.49 16.27 -13.37
C GLY A 135 -14.37 16.82 -14.27
N SER A 136 -13.11 16.46 -14.01
CA SER A 136 -11.94 16.96 -14.76
C SER A 136 -11.12 15.87 -15.46
N GLU A 137 -11.61 14.62 -15.50
CA GLU A 137 -10.87 13.51 -16.09
C GLU A 137 -10.65 13.73 -17.60
N GLN A 138 -9.42 13.52 -18.04
CA GLN A 138 -9.06 13.40 -19.46
C GLN A 138 -8.28 12.10 -19.64
N SER A 139 -8.53 11.40 -20.74
CA SER A 139 -7.88 10.12 -21.03
C SER A 139 -7.54 10.03 -22.52
N VAL A 140 -6.43 9.37 -22.82
CA VAL A 140 -5.96 9.10 -24.18
C VAL A 140 -5.41 7.68 -24.23
N THR A 141 -5.69 6.98 -25.34
CA THR A 141 -5.06 5.69 -25.64
C THR A 141 -3.81 5.96 -26.47
N VAL A 142 -2.66 5.49 -25.98
CA VAL A 142 -1.37 5.65 -26.66
C VAL A 142 -1.17 4.49 -27.65
N GLU A 143 -1.02 4.82 -28.94
CA GLU A 143 -0.91 3.81 -30.00
C GLU A 143 0.50 3.19 -30.12
N ASN A 144 1.54 3.99 -29.87
CA ASN A 144 2.94 3.60 -30.05
C ASN A 144 3.76 3.94 -28.81
N GLU A 145 4.83 3.19 -28.57
CA GLU A 145 5.76 3.47 -27.47
C GLU A 145 6.35 4.89 -27.58
N GLY A 146 6.46 5.57 -26.45
CA GLY A 146 6.95 6.95 -26.40
C GLY A 146 7.25 7.41 -24.98
N GLN A 147 7.81 8.61 -24.86
CA GLN A 147 8.07 9.27 -23.58
C GLN A 147 7.19 10.51 -23.44
N PHE A 148 6.65 10.70 -22.24
CA PHE A 148 5.79 11.82 -21.91
C PHE A 148 6.38 12.61 -20.75
N LYS A 149 6.09 13.91 -20.69
CA LYS A 149 6.51 14.79 -19.61
C LYS A 149 5.30 15.52 -19.04
N ILE A 150 5.20 15.54 -17.72
CA ILE A 150 4.20 16.32 -16.99
C ILE A 150 4.90 17.62 -16.56
N GLU A 151 4.41 18.75 -17.06
CA GLU A 151 4.96 20.08 -16.78
C GLU A 151 3.89 20.99 -16.18
N PHE A 152 4.30 21.88 -15.29
CA PHE A 152 3.47 22.98 -14.79
C PHE A 152 4.02 24.28 -15.39
N CYS A 153 3.20 24.98 -16.17
CA CYS A 153 3.56 26.22 -16.86
C CYS A 153 3.01 27.44 -16.13
#